data_AF-A0A7R7W5C6-F1
#
_entry.id   AF-A0A7R7W5C6-F1
#
_cell.length_a   1.000
_cell.length_b   1.000
_cell.length_c   1.000
_cell.angle_alpha   90.00
_cell.angle_beta   90.00
_cell.angle_gamma   90.00
#
_symmetry.space_group_name_H-M   'P 1'
#
loop_
_entity.id
_entity.type
_entity.pdbx_description
1 polymer ?
#
loop_
_entity_poly.entity_id
_entity_poly.type
_entity_poly.pdbx_seq_one_letter_code
_entity_poly.pdbx_strand_id
1 'polypeptide(L)' 'MVGKIPGLLEFHANPPLAMTASRAKGYDMGLVAILEKPSDLQVYATHPAHLELHEKREQLCEDTLAYDLEY' A
#
# COMPACT_ATOMS: atom_id res chain seq x y z
N MET A 1 -5.80 5.83 6.74
CA MET A 1 -6.36 6.54 5.56
C MET A 1 -7.80 6.13 5.27
N VAL A 2 -8.22 4.94 5.68
CA VAL A 2 -9.63 4.52 5.67
C VAL A 2 -10.53 5.62 6.26
N GLY A 3 -11.64 5.91 5.60
CA GLY A 3 -12.57 6.99 5.94
C GLY A 3 -12.16 8.40 5.48
N LYS A 4 -10.93 8.61 4.99
CA LYS A 4 -10.49 9.87 4.36
C LYS A 4 -10.49 9.79 2.83
N ILE A 5 -10.10 8.64 2.27
CA ILE A 5 -10.04 8.43 0.82
C ILE A 5 -11.33 7.71 0.40
N PRO A 6 -12.15 8.30 -0.49
CA PRO A 6 -13.31 7.60 -1.05
C PRO A 6 -12.90 6.31 -1.74
N GLY A 7 -13.67 5.25 -1.54
CA GLY A 7 -13.42 3.93 -2.14
C GLY A 7 -12.33 3.08 -1.45
N LEU A 8 -11.60 3.62 -0.46
CA LEU A 8 -10.64 2.83 0.33
C LEU A 8 -11.35 2.11 1.49
N LEU A 9 -11.47 0.80 1.36
CA LEU A 9 -12.13 -0.08 2.33
C LEU A 9 -11.18 -0.45 3.48
N GLU A 10 -9.97 -0.89 3.14
CA GLU A 10 -8.98 -1.33 4.14
C GLU A 10 -7.58 -0.81 3.82
N PHE A 11 -6.77 -0.64 4.86
CA PHE A 11 -5.38 -0.26 4.74
C PHE A 11 -4.56 -0.95 5.82
N HIS A 12 -3.57 -1.74 5.41
CA HIS A 12 -2.66 -2.47 6.29
C HIS A 12 -1.22 -2.19 5.89
N ALA A 13 -0.35 -1.99 6.88
CA ALA A 13 1.09 -1.84 6.65
C ALA A 13 1.84 -2.55 7.78
N ASN A 14 2.59 -3.60 7.45
CA ASN A 14 3.27 -4.45 8.43
C ASN A 14 4.53 -5.10 7.84
N PRO A 15 5.50 -5.50 8.67
CA PRO A 15 6.62 -6.32 8.22
C PRO A 15 6.16 -7.75 7.87
N PRO A 16 6.92 -8.50 7.06
CA PRO A 16 6.71 -9.93 6.86
C PRO A 16 6.72 -10.69 8.18
N LEU A 17 5.86 -11.71 8.29
CA LEU A 17 5.90 -12.63 9.43
C LEU A 17 7.24 -13.36 9.47
N ALA A 18 7.86 -13.42 10.64
CA ALA A 18 9.18 -14.04 10.83
C ALA A 18 9.25 -15.48 10.27
N MET A 19 8.19 -16.27 10.44
CA MET A 19 8.10 -17.65 9.95
C MET A 19 8.20 -17.77 8.42
N THR A 20 7.78 -16.75 7.67
CA THR A 20 7.76 -16.75 6.19
C THR A 20 8.58 -15.62 5.58
N ALA A 21 9.40 -14.92 6.35
CA ALA A 21 10.19 -13.77 5.90
C ALA A 21 11.12 -14.13 4.73
N SER A 22 11.60 -15.36 4.65
CA SER A 22 12.41 -15.85 3.51
C SER A 22 11.69 -15.78 2.15
N ARG A 23 10.35 -15.72 2.15
CA ARG A 23 9.54 -15.60 0.91
C ARG A 23 9.43 -14.15 0.42
N ALA A 24 9.79 -13.18 1.25
CA ALA A 24 9.64 -11.76 0.92
C ALA A 24 10.74 -11.23 -0.01
N LYS A 25 11.66 -12.08 -0.49
CA LYS A 25 12.71 -11.72 -1.46
C LYS A 25 13.55 -10.48 -1.06
N GLY A 26 13.74 -10.27 0.23
CA GLY A 26 14.52 -9.14 0.76
C GLY A 26 13.68 -7.89 1.10
N TYR A 27 12.40 -7.83 0.70
CA TYR A 27 11.50 -6.77 1.16
C TYR A 27 11.12 -7.00 2.63
N ASP A 28 11.16 -5.94 3.43
CA ASP A 28 10.97 -5.97 4.88
C ASP A 28 9.69 -5.26 5.35
N MET A 29 8.92 -4.71 4.43
CA MET A 29 7.63 -4.08 4.65
C MET A 29 6.64 -4.43 3.54
N GLY A 30 5.39 -4.67 3.91
CA GLY A 30 4.27 -4.83 2.99
C GLY A 30 3.15 -3.84 3.28
N LEU A 31 2.51 -3.35 2.22
CA LEU A 31 1.32 -2.50 2.28
C LEU A 31 0.21 -3.16 1.45
N VAL A 32 -0.99 -3.21 2.03
CA VAL A 32 -2.20 -3.70 1.36
C VAL A 32 -3.27 -2.63 1.48
N ALA A 33 -3.77 -2.16 0.34
CA ALA A 33 -4.91 -1.25 0.24
C ALA A 33 -6.03 -1.98 -0.51
N ILE A 34 -7.19 -2.14 0.14
CA ILE A 34 -8.36 -2.75 -0.49
C ILE A 34 -9.29 -1.64 -0.93
N LEU A 35 -9.57 -1.59 -2.23
CA LEU A 35 -10.44 -0.59 -2.84
C LEU A 35 -11.78 -1.23 -3.24
N GLU A 36 -12.84 -0.43 -3.25
CA GLU A 36 -14.19 -0.91 -3.56
C GLU A 36 -14.34 -1.38 -5.02
N LYS A 37 -13.63 -0.72 -5.95
CA LYS A 37 -13.63 -1.05 -7.39
C LYS A 37 -12.36 -0.53 -8.06
N PRO A 38 -11.97 -1.06 -9.24
CA PRO A 38 -10.75 -0.65 -9.93
C PRO A 38 -10.66 0.85 -10.24
N SER A 39 -11.79 1.50 -10.53
CA SER A 39 -11.81 2.93 -10.85
C SER A 39 -11.48 3.84 -9.67
N ASP A 40 -11.56 3.34 -8.43
CA ASP A 40 -11.17 4.10 -7.24
C ASP A 40 -9.64 4.16 -7.07
N LEU A 41 -8.87 3.36 -7.82
CA LEU A 41 -7.40 3.38 -7.79
C LEU A 41 -6.84 4.76 -8.16
N GLN A 42 -7.44 5.42 -9.16
CA GLN A 42 -7.02 6.76 -9.57
C GLN A 42 -7.28 7.80 -8.47
N VAL A 43 -8.41 7.67 -7.77
CA VAL A 43 -8.76 8.54 -6.63
C VAL A 43 -7.76 8.33 -5.50
N TYR A 44 -7.49 7.06 -5.15
CA TYR A 44 -6.50 6.72 -4.13
C TYR A 44 -5.10 7.25 -4.47
N ALA A 45 -4.61 7.00 -5.69
CA ALA A 45 -3.28 7.37 -6.12
C ALA A 45 -3.00 8.88 -6.03
N THR A 46 -4.01 9.70 -6.32
CA THR A 46 -3.89 11.17 -6.37
C THR A 46 -4.38 11.88 -5.11
N HIS A 47 -4.95 11.16 -4.14
CA HIS A 47 -5.49 11.76 -2.94
C HIS A 47 -4.37 12.36 -2.07
N PRO A 48 -4.50 13.59 -1.52
CA PRO A 48 -3.46 14.23 -0.72
C PRO A 48 -2.94 13.38 0.45
N ALA A 49 -3.84 12.65 1.12
CA ALA A 49 -3.47 11.73 2.20
C ALA A 49 -2.57 10.58 1.73
N HIS A 50 -2.75 10.08 0.50
CA HIS A 50 -1.88 9.05 -0.08
C HIS A 50 -0.55 9.66 -0.53
N LEU A 51 -0.56 10.87 -1.10
CA LEU A 51 0.66 11.57 -1.50
C LEU A 51 1.58 11.87 -0.30
N GLU A 52 1.03 12.25 0.85
CA GLU A 52 1.81 12.44 2.09
C GLU A 52 2.47 11.12 2.56
N LEU A 53 1.77 9.99 2.42
CA LEU A 53 2.34 8.67 2.70
C LEU A 53 3.42 8.31 1.67
N HIS A 54 3.18 8.60 0.39
CA HIS A 54 4.10 8.31 -0.70
C HIS A 54 5.44 9.02 -0.51
N GLU A 55 5.42 10.30 -0.13
CA GLU A 55 6.62 11.07 0.17
C GLU A 55 7.43 10.44 1.32
N LYS A 56 6.75 10.03 2.40
CA LYS A 56 7.40 9.32 3.52
C LYS A 56 7.99 7.98 3.07
N ARG A 57 7.28 7.22 2.22
CA ARG A 57 7.78 5.96 1.65
C ARG A 57 9.07 6.20 0.86
N GLU A 58 9.12 7.23 0.01
CA GLU A 58 10.32 7.56 -0.78
C GLU A 58 11.54 7.90 0.07
N GLN A 59 11.33 8.45 1.26
CA GLN A 59 12.43 8.77 2.18
C GLN A 59 12.93 7.55 2.98
N LEU A 60 12.08 6.54 3.15
CA LEU A 60 12.33 5.39 4.02
C LEU A 60 12.72 4.11 3.26
N CYS A 61 12.23 3.94 2.04
CA CYS A 61 12.38 2.70 1.27
C CYS A 61 13.38 2.89 0.13
N GLU A 62 14.32 1.95 0.01
CA GLU A 62 15.30 1.94 -1.09
C GLU A 62 14.71 1.38 -2.39
N ASP A 63 13.79 0.41 -2.30
CA ASP A 63 13.13 -0.23 -3.43
C ASP A 63 11.62 -0.40 -3.16
N THR A 64 10.82 -0.50 -4.22
CA THR A 64 9.37 -0.70 -4.12
C THR A 64 8.86 -1.51 -5.32
N LEU A 65 8.17 -2.60 -5.03
CA LEU A 65 7.37 -3.35 -5.98
C LEU A 65 5.89 -3.22 -5.62
N ALA A 66 5.08 -2.75 -6.57
CA ALA A 66 3.63 -2.61 -6.41
C ALA A 66 2.91 -3.20 -7.62
N TYR A 67 1.77 -3.83 -7.39
CA TYR A 67 0.89 -4.35 -8.42
C TYR A 67 -0.55 -4.37 -7.88
N ASP A 68 -1.50 -4.09 -8.77
CA ASP A 68 -2.93 -4.08 -8.46
C ASP A 68 -3.58 -5.33 -9.05
N LEU A 69 -4.49 -5.94 -8.29
CA LEU A 69 -5.17 -7.20 -8.66
C LEU A 69 -6.64 -7.12 -8.28
N GLU A 70 -7.50 -7.72 -9.11
CA GLU A 70 -8.88 -8.03 -8.73
C GLU A 70 -8.95 -9.45 -8.15
N TYR A 71 -9.75 -9.66 -7.11
CA TYR A 71 -9.97 -10.96 -6.48
C TYR A 71 -11.37 -11.10 -5.90
#